data_AF-A0A7X4DQM9-F1
#
_entry.id   AF-A0A7X4DQM9-F1
#
_cell.length_a   1.000
_cell.length_b   1.000
_cell.length_c   1.000
_cell.angle_alpha   90.00
_cell.angle_beta   90.00
_cell.angle_gamma   90.00
#
_symmetry.space_group_name_H-M   'P 1'
#
loop_
_entity.id
_entity.type
_entity.pdbx_description
1 polymer ?
#
loop_
_entity_poly.entity_id
_entity_poly.type
_entity_poly.pdbx_seq_one_letter_code
_entity_poly.pdbx_strand_id
1 'polypeptide(L)' 'NADAPYMSTLWHDDEVVGETTSGGWGYRVNASVALGMLRSDLAVPGTEVEVDIYGERCKATVQPDAPLWDPQNERLRA' A
#
# COMPACT_ATOMS: atom_id res chain seq x y z
N ASN A 1 0.19 2.19 -15.83
CA ASN A 1 -0.25 1.70 -14.51
C ASN A 1 -0.01 0.23 -14.41
N ALA A 2 0.95 -0.14 -13.55
CA ALA A 2 1.21 -1.51 -13.11
C ALA A 2 0.97 -1.58 -11.61
N ASP A 3 0.63 -2.77 -11.11
CA ASP A 3 0.53 -3.01 -9.67
C ASP A 3 1.92 -3.24 -9.06
N ALA A 4 2.05 -2.97 -7.76
CA ALA A 4 3.27 -3.26 -7.04
C ALA A 4 3.54 -4.78 -7.04
N PRO A 5 4.63 -5.28 -7.65
CA PRO A 5 4.99 -6.69 -7.57
C PRO A 5 5.38 -7.10 -6.14
N TYR A 6 5.49 -8.41 -5.91
CA TYR A 6 6.08 -8.96 -4.70
C TYR A 6 7.53 -8.48 -4.54
N MET A 7 7.92 -8.09 -3.32
CA MET A 7 9.25 -7.55 -2.98
C MET A 7 9.58 -6.22 -3.68
N SER A 8 8.57 -5.43 -4.06
CA SER A 8 8.79 -4.01 -4.37
C SER A 8 9.33 -3.32 -3.12
N THR A 9 10.42 -2.59 -3.28
CA THR A 9 10.99 -1.82 -2.17
C THR A 9 10.12 -0.62 -1.85
N LEU A 10 9.92 -0.37 -0.56
CA LEU A 10 9.25 0.82 -0.03
C LEU A 10 10.31 1.84 0.35
N TRP A 11 10.11 3.08 -0.07
CA TRP A 11 11.06 4.18 0.09
C TRP A 11 10.44 5.33 0.85
N HIS A 12 11.27 5.97 1.66
CA HIS A 12 10.97 7.27 2.26
C HIS A 12 12.25 8.09 2.13
N ASP A 13 12.14 9.23 1.44
CA ASP A 13 13.30 9.97 0.93
C ASP A 13 14.19 9.03 0.08
N ASP A 14 15.49 8.97 0.34
CA ASP A 14 16.46 8.14 -0.40
C ASP A 14 16.80 6.81 0.30
N GLU A 15 15.95 6.35 1.23
CA GLU A 15 16.18 5.12 1.99
C GLU A 15 15.12 4.05 1.72
N VAL A 16 15.58 2.79 1.58
CA VAL A 16 14.69 1.62 1.61
C VAL A 16 14.24 1.39 3.05
N VAL A 17 12.93 1.47 3.29
CA VAL A 17 12.32 1.38 4.63
C VAL A 17 11.37 0.18 4.76
N GLY A 18 11.25 -0.65 3.74
CA GLY A 18 10.38 -1.81 3.75
C GLY A 18 10.24 -2.48 2.39
N GLU A 19 9.31 -3.42 2.32
CA GLU A 19 8.97 -4.14 1.09
C GLU A 19 7.51 -4.57 1.05
N THR A 20 6.96 -4.69 -0.16
CA THR A 20 5.63 -5.25 -0.38
C THR A 20 5.65 -6.78 -0.23
N THR A 21 4.62 -7.32 0.41
CA THR A 21 4.42 -8.76 0.58
C THR A 21 3.30 -9.30 -0.31
N SER A 22 2.36 -8.44 -0.71
CA SER A 22 1.34 -8.75 -1.70
C SER A 22 0.83 -7.46 -2.34
N GLY A 23 0.28 -7.55 -3.55
CA GLY A 23 -0.24 -6.40 -4.27
C GLY A 23 -1.23 -6.79 -5.36
N GLY A 24 -2.06 -5.84 -5.77
CA GLY A 24 -3.00 -6.00 -6.88
C GLY A 24 -3.95 -4.81 -7.04
N TRP A 25 -4.64 -4.78 -8.19
CA TRP A 25 -5.60 -3.73 -8.49
C TRP A 25 -6.90 -3.89 -7.68
N GLY A 26 -7.18 -2.93 -6.81
CA GLY A 26 -8.42 -2.85 -6.06
C GLY A 26 -9.54 -2.24 -6.90
N TYR A 27 -10.27 -3.04 -7.68
CA TYR A 27 -11.34 -2.54 -8.58
C TYR A 27 -12.42 -1.70 -7.89
N ARG A 28 -12.71 -1.96 -6.61
CA ARG A 28 -13.72 -1.19 -5.85
C ARG A 28 -13.23 0.18 -5.37
N VAL A 29 -11.91 0.34 -5.24
CA VAL A 29 -11.25 1.59 -4.85
C VAL A 29 -10.56 2.28 -6.03
N ASN A 30 -10.50 1.61 -7.18
CA ASN A 30 -9.89 2.04 -8.43
C ASN A 30 -8.43 2.49 -8.29
N ALA A 31 -7.65 1.72 -7.53
CA ALA A 31 -6.24 2.00 -7.28
C ALA A 31 -5.44 0.70 -7.14
N SER A 32 -4.13 0.79 -7.36
CA SER A 32 -3.22 -0.28 -6.94
C SER A 32 -3.12 -0.30 -5.41
N VAL A 33 -3.21 -1.50 -4.83
CA VAL A 33 -3.16 -1.70 -3.38
C VAL A 33 -2.07 -2.72 -3.09
N ALA A 34 -1.28 -2.46 -2.05
CA ALA A 34 -0.27 -3.39 -1.57
C ALA A 34 -0.35 -3.54 -0.05
N LEU A 35 -0.02 -4.74 0.42
CA LEU A 35 0.39 -4.97 1.81
C LEU A 35 1.91 -5.01 1.84
N GLY A 36 2.50 -4.48 2.91
CA GLY A 36 3.95 -4.43 3.05
C GLY A 36 4.39 -4.36 4.49
N MET A 37 5.62 -4.78 4.73
CA MET A 37 6.33 -4.56 5.98
C MET A 37 7.03 -3.21 5.87
N LEU A 38 6.80 -2.33 6.84
CA LEU A 38 7.34 -0.97 6.86
C LEU A 38 8.02 -0.71 8.20
N ARG A 39 9.07 0.12 8.20
CA ARG A 39 9.70 0.64 9.41
C ARG A 39 8.63 1.26 10.32
N SER A 40 8.67 0.93 11.61
CA SER A 40 7.54 1.16 12.52
C SER A 40 7.23 2.63 12.78
N ASP A 41 8.21 3.52 12.66
CA ASP A 41 8.06 4.98 12.74
C ASP A 41 7.27 5.55 11.56
N LEU A 42 7.28 4.88 10.42
CA LEU A 42 6.59 5.28 9.19
C LEU A 42 5.24 4.56 9.01
N ALA A 43 4.97 3.49 9.77
CA ALA A 43 3.73 2.71 9.77
C ALA A 43 2.55 3.44 10.45
N VAL A 44 2.38 4.72 10.14
CA VAL A 44 1.32 5.59 10.65
C VAL A 44 0.36 5.94 9.51
N PRO A 45 -0.96 5.82 9.69
CA PRO A 45 -1.92 6.18 8.64
C PRO A 45 -1.73 7.62 8.17
N GLY A 46 -1.72 7.82 6.85
CA GLY A 46 -1.48 9.12 6.22
C GLY A 46 -0.02 9.41 5.87
N THR A 47 0.94 8.62 6.34
CA THR A 47 2.35 8.75 5.93
C THR A 47 2.48 8.51 4.42
N GLU A 48 3.15 9.43 3.72
CA GLU A 48 3.53 9.26 2.31
C GLU A 48 4.83 8.47 2.21
N VAL A 49 4.85 7.47 1.34
CA VAL A 49 6.02 6.66 0.99
C VAL A 49 6.02 6.50 -0.53
N GLU A 50 7.10 5.96 -1.08
CA GLU A 50 7.17 5.59 -2.49
C GLU A 50 7.33 4.08 -2.63
N VAL A 51 6.72 3.50 -3.65
CA VAL A 51 6.85 2.09 -4.00
C VAL A 51 7.62 2.01 -5.30
N ASP A 52 8.70 1.23 -5.33
CA ASP A 52 9.40 0.92 -6.58
C ASP A 52 8.58 -0.08 -7.42
N ILE A 53 8.08 0.37 -8.56
CA ILE A 53 7.37 -0.48 -9.52
C ILE A 53 8.18 -0.50 -10.81
N TYR A 54 8.99 -1.55 -10.98
CA TYR A 54 9.85 -1.76 -12.15
C TYR A 54 10.81 -0.59 -12.47
N GLY A 55 11.35 0.06 -11.43
CA GLY A 55 12.26 1.19 -11.55
C GLY A 55 11.57 2.56 -11.54
N GLU A 56 10.24 2.61 -11.48
CA GLU A 56 9.47 3.83 -11.28
C GLU A 56 9.08 3.98 -9.81
N ARG A 57 9.42 5.11 -9.19
CA ARG A 57 8.95 5.48 -7.84
C ARG A 57 7.53 6.01 -7.92
N CYS A 58 6.57 5.24 -7.42
CA CYS A 58 5.17 5.65 -7.35
C CYS A 58 4.81 6.04 -5.92
N LYS A 59 4.25 7.24 -5.73
CA LYS A 59 3.76 7.68 -4.42
C LYS A 59 2.62 6.78 -3.91
N ALA A 60 2.67 6.46 -2.63
CA ALA A 60 1.66 5.71 -1.91
C ALA A 60 1.41 6.33 -0.52
N THR A 61 0.24 6.07 0.03
CA THR A 61 -0.15 6.55 1.36
C THR A 61 -0.47 5.37 2.25
N VAL A 62 0.17 5.30 3.42
CA VAL A 62 -0.13 4.30 4.45
C VAL A 62 -1.59 4.43 4.87
N GLN A 63 -2.34 3.34 4.76
CA GLN A 63 -3.77 3.30 5.07
C GLN A 63 -4.01 2.93 6.54
N PRO A 64 -5.16 3.31 7.12
CA PRO A 64 -5.59 2.79 8.42
C PRO A 64 -5.66 1.26 8.44
N ASP A 65 -5.53 0.67 9.63
CA ASP A 65 -5.75 -0.77 9.84
C ASP A 65 -7.25 -1.10 9.74
N ALA A 66 -7.74 -1.15 8.50
CA ALA A 66 -9.10 -1.45 8.13
C ALA A 66 -9.19 -1.87 6.66
N PRO A 67 -10.26 -2.58 6.24
CA PRO A 67 -10.55 -2.78 4.84
C PRO A 67 -10.70 -1.44 4.11
N LEU A 68 -10.10 -1.31 2.92
CA LEU A 68 -10.26 -0.12 2.07
C LEU A 68 -11.69 0.03 1.52
N TRP A 69 -12.52 -1.02 1.64
CA TRP A 69 -13.88 -1.02 1.16
C TRP A 69 -14.78 -1.82 2.10
N ASP A 70 -15.97 -1.26 2.39
CA ASP A 70 -16.93 -1.79 3.37
C ASP A 70 -16.30 -2.13 4.74
N PRO A 71 -15.62 -1.18 5.41
CA PRO A 71 -14.95 -1.47 6.68
C PRO A 71 -15.92 -1.85 7.82
N GLN A 72 -17.19 -1.48 7.72
CA GLN A 72 -18.24 -1.84 8.69
C GLN A 72 -18.90 -3.20 8.39
N ASN A 73 -18.56 -3.85 7.26
CA ASN A 73 -19.19 -5.08 6.77
C ASN A 73 -20.72 -4.96 6.61
N GLU A 74 -21.23 -3.79 6.23
CA GLU A 74 -22.67 -3.54 6.08
C GLU A 74 -23.28 -4.46 5.03
N ARG A 75 -22.53 -4.82 3.98
CA ARG A 75 -23.03 -5.62 2.87
C ARG A 75 -23.07 -7.12 3.15
N LEU A 76 -22.28 -7.60 4.10
CA LEU A 76 -22.28 -9.00 4.52
C LEU A 76 -23.29 -9.28 5.64
N ARG A 77 -23.69 -8.25 6.39
CA ARG A 77 -24.60 -8.37 7.53
C ARG A 77 -26.09 -8.24 7.17
N ALA A 78 -26.40 -7.82 5.95
CA ALA A 78 -27.77 -7.62 5.45
C ALA A 78 -28.47 -8.92 5.07
#